data_AF-A0A4R3ZSQ1-F1
#
_entry.id   AF-A0A4R3ZSQ1-F1
#
_cell.length_a   1.000
_cell.length_b   1.000
_cell.length_c   1.000
_cell.angle_alpha   90.00
_cell.angle_beta   90.00
_cell.angle_gamma   90.00
#
_symmetry.space_group_name_H-M   'P 1'
#
loop_
_entity.id
_entity.type
_entity.pdbx_description
1 polymer ?
#
loop_
_entity_poly.entity_id
_entity_poly.type
_entity_poly.pdbx_seq_one_letter_code
_entity_poly.pdbx_strand_id
1 'polypeptide(L)'
;MPLMTRLAFAAASGALLAASFPPIGLWWTAVLAIALLVVVMAPSGDHPPRARTGALLGLVSGLAFFLLLVPWVGMYVGAYASWGLSLVEALYLAAFGAGAVVILRAGLDPGPRSAARALGAVLGVAGWWSVWEWVRSSWPWGGFPWGRLAFGQADGPLLPLASLGGTPLLGFVVSAVGAALGVAVVLLLRRDADSRRRGARAAAGLLSVPLVAVGLVAGAALTPSGEHTDTVEVAVIQGNVPRLGLDFNAQRRAVLDNHLDVTAGYADDVEAGTLPPPDLVLWPENASDISPLDDRLAGAQISALSRRLDAPILVGTVLPTGQGREATNSTLVWDARVDVGGGAGSDRVADRHDKKYIQPFGEWLPMRGLFEALFPIAQAAGHFVPGEGDGLVTANGVELGVAICFEIAFDAAAREPLSRGAQILTVPTNNATFGHSAMTYQQLAMSRVRAVEHNVPVLIAATSGVSAVIGPDGHVRQETDIFEPAVLAARVEVGGAGTVATRLGGVPQAVSCLVGLVALAWALAHTRRRPVTRHEET
;
A
#
# COMPACT_ATOMS: atom_id res chain seq x y z
N MET A 1 -13.77 -19.95 -26.32
CA MET A 1 -12.41 -19.41 -26.44
C MET A 1 -11.40 -20.49 -26.07
N PRO A 2 -10.41 -20.79 -26.93
CA PRO A 2 -9.34 -21.76 -26.65
C PRO A 2 -8.52 -21.38 -25.41
N LEU A 3 -7.90 -22.37 -24.76
CA LEU A 3 -7.09 -22.13 -23.55
C LEU A 3 -5.93 -21.16 -23.80
N MET A 4 -5.21 -21.31 -24.92
CA MET A 4 -4.08 -20.43 -25.26
C MET A 4 -4.50 -18.96 -25.34
N THR A 5 -5.65 -18.67 -25.97
CA THR A 5 -6.20 -17.32 -26.04
C THR A 5 -6.58 -16.79 -24.65
N ARG A 6 -7.16 -17.64 -23.77
CA ARG A 6 -7.44 -17.26 -22.38
C ARG A 6 -6.16 -16.93 -21.62
N LEU A 7 -5.09 -17.70 -21.79
CA LEU A 7 -3.80 -17.47 -21.14
C LEU A 7 -3.14 -16.17 -21.62
N ALA A 8 -3.17 -15.90 -22.93
CA ALA A 8 -2.65 -14.65 -23.48
C ALA A 8 -3.39 -13.43 -22.91
N PHE A 9 -4.72 -13.47 -22.85
CA PHE A 9 -5.51 -12.40 -22.25
C PHE A 9 -5.37 -12.33 -20.71
N ALA A 10 -5.13 -13.44 -20.02
CA ALA A 10 -4.81 -13.43 -18.60
C ALA A 10 -3.46 -12.73 -18.34
N ALA A 11 -2.44 -13.02 -19.16
CA ALA A 11 -1.16 -12.31 -19.09
C ALA A 11 -1.32 -10.82 -19.38
N ALA A 12 -2.10 -10.46 -20.41
CA ALA A 12 -2.43 -9.07 -20.73
C ALA A 12 -3.16 -8.37 -19.57
N SER A 13 -4.06 -9.05 -18.87
CA SER A 13 -4.67 -8.52 -17.65
C SER A 13 -3.64 -8.22 -16.56
N GLY A 14 -2.68 -9.12 -16.33
CA GLY A 14 -1.61 -8.88 -15.37
C GLY A 14 -0.77 -7.65 -15.72
N ALA A 15 -0.43 -7.49 -17.01
CA ALA A 15 0.26 -6.29 -17.49
C ALA A 15 -0.57 -5.00 -17.33
N LEU A 16 -1.87 -5.07 -17.59
CA LEU A 16 -2.79 -3.94 -17.35
C LEU A 16 -2.90 -3.57 -15.87
N LEU A 17 -2.90 -4.57 -14.96
CA LEU A 17 -2.79 -4.30 -13.52
C LEU A 17 -1.49 -3.58 -13.21
N ALA A 18 -0.34 -4.05 -13.69
CA ALA A 18 0.95 -3.41 -13.46
C ALA A 18 0.97 -1.95 -13.95
N ALA A 19 0.40 -1.69 -15.14
CA ALA A 19 0.30 -0.36 -15.71
C ALA A 19 -0.57 0.62 -14.89
N SER A 20 -1.44 0.12 -14.00
CA SER A 20 -2.23 0.98 -13.12
C SER A 20 -1.43 1.56 -11.95
N PHE A 21 -0.24 1.01 -11.67
CA PHE A 21 0.64 1.49 -10.61
C PHE A 21 1.71 2.43 -11.17
N PRO A 22 2.22 3.35 -10.34
CA PRO A 22 3.39 4.14 -10.70
C PRO A 22 4.60 3.25 -11.06
N PRO A 23 5.45 3.71 -11.99
CA PRO A 23 5.48 5.06 -12.57
C PRO A 23 4.51 5.28 -13.74
N ILE A 24 3.80 4.24 -14.22
CA ILE A 24 2.88 4.38 -15.36
C ILE A 24 1.57 5.05 -14.91
N GLY A 25 1.00 4.62 -13.79
CA GLY A 25 -0.10 5.32 -13.11
C GLY A 25 -1.42 5.41 -13.89
N LEU A 26 -1.65 4.57 -14.91
CA LEU A 26 -2.89 4.59 -15.71
C LEU A 26 -4.03 3.92 -14.95
N TRP A 27 -4.62 4.60 -13.95
CA TRP A 27 -5.60 4.06 -13.00
C TRP A 27 -6.73 3.22 -13.65
N TRP A 28 -7.19 3.59 -14.86
CA TRP A 28 -8.29 2.93 -15.56
C TRP A 28 -7.92 1.55 -16.10
N THR A 29 -6.63 1.23 -16.27
CA THR A 29 -6.20 -0.11 -16.72
C THR A 29 -6.51 -1.19 -15.68
N ALA A 30 -6.60 -0.84 -14.39
CA ALA A 30 -7.05 -1.78 -13.35
C ALA A 30 -8.47 -2.27 -13.61
N VAL A 31 -9.39 -1.38 -13.98
CA VAL A 31 -10.77 -1.72 -14.34
C VAL A 31 -10.81 -2.66 -15.55
N LEU A 32 -10.02 -2.35 -16.58
CA LEU A 32 -9.92 -3.17 -17.79
C LEU A 32 -9.30 -4.54 -17.52
N ALA A 33 -8.31 -4.61 -16.63
CA ALA A 33 -7.69 -5.86 -16.23
C ALA A 33 -8.70 -6.80 -15.56
N ILE A 34 -9.44 -6.31 -14.56
CA ILE A 34 -10.49 -7.10 -13.91
C ILE A 34 -11.58 -7.52 -14.90
N ALA A 35 -12.00 -6.62 -15.80
CA ALA A 35 -12.94 -6.94 -16.86
C ALA A 35 -12.43 -8.08 -17.77
N LEU A 36 -11.16 -8.02 -18.16
CA LEU A 36 -10.53 -9.03 -19.00
C LEU A 36 -10.41 -10.38 -18.26
N LEU A 37 -10.04 -10.38 -16.98
CA LEU A 37 -10.05 -11.58 -16.14
C LEU A 37 -11.44 -12.21 -16.08
N VAL A 38 -12.48 -11.41 -15.87
CA VAL A 38 -13.86 -11.89 -15.88
C VAL A 38 -14.23 -12.50 -17.23
N VAL A 39 -13.88 -11.86 -18.36
CA VAL A 39 -14.14 -12.39 -19.70
C VAL A 39 -13.44 -13.74 -19.92
N VAL A 40 -12.16 -13.87 -19.53
CA VAL A 40 -11.40 -15.12 -19.71
C VAL A 40 -11.75 -16.19 -18.69
N MET A 41 -12.44 -15.87 -17.59
CA MET A 41 -12.91 -16.83 -16.59
C MET A 41 -14.38 -17.22 -16.80
N ALA A 42 -15.14 -16.41 -17.53
CA ALA A 42 -16.55 -16.65 -17.76
C ALA A 42 -16.82 -17.96 -18.53
N PRO A 43 -17.97 -18.61 -18.24
CA PRO A 43 -18.43 -19.76 -19.00
C PRO A 43 -18.71 -19.36 -20.45
N SER A 44 -18.02 -20.01 -21.40
CA SER A 44 -18.25 -19.79 -22.83
C SER A 44 -18.02 -21.08 -23.61
N GLY A 45 -18.89 -21.39 -24.58
CA GLY A 45 -18.82 -22.60 -25.40
C GLY A 45 -19.11 -23.88 -24.60
N ASP A 46 -18.88 -25.03 -25.25
CA ASP A 46 -19.27 -26.35 -24.71
C ASP A 46 -18.41 -26.82 -23.53
N HIS A 47 -17.23 -26.21 -23.37
CA HIS A 47 -16.24 -26.57 -22.35
C HIS A 47 -15.99 -25.36 -21.43
N PRO A 48 -16.89 -25.07 -20.48
CA PRO A 48 -16.73 -23.94 -19.56
C PRO A 48 -15.51 -24.17 -18.64
N PRO A 49 -14.76 -23.10 -18.30
CA PRO A 49 -13.63 -23.20 -17.37
C PRO A 49 -14.01 -23.90 -16.07
N ARG A 50 -13.09 -24.71 -15.53
CA ARG A 50 -13.21 -25.31 -14.19
C ARG A 50 -12.34 -24.54 -13.21
N ALA A 51 -12.50 -24.79 -11.91
CA ALA A 51 -11.69 -24.15 -10.87
C ALA A 51 -10.18 -24.26 -11.15
N ARG A 52 -9.71 -25.42 -11.66
CA ARG A 52 -8.30 -25.61 -12.06
C ARG A 52 -7.87 -24.68 -13.21
N THR A 53 -8.74 -24.47 -14.19
CA THR A 53 -8.49 -23.52 -15.28
C THR A 53 -8.49 -22.09 -14.75
N GLY A 54 -9.43 -21.75 -13.87
CA GLY A 54 -9.44 -20.47 -13.17
C GLY A 54 -8.15 -20.22 -12.40
N ALA A 55 -7.65 -21.23 -11.69
CA ALA A 55 -6.38 -21.16 -10.98
C ALA A 55 -5.20 -20.88 -11.92
N LEU A 56 -5.12 -21.57 -13.05
CA LEU A 56 -4.07 -21.34 -14.04
C LEU A 56 -4.15 -19.91 -14.63
N LEU A 57 -5.35 -19.43 -14.94
CA LEU A 57 -5.54 -18.07 -15.48
C LEU A 57 -5.17 -17.00 -14.44
N GLY A 58 -5.57 -17.21 -13.19
CA GLY A 58 -5.17 -16.37 -12.07
C GLY A 58 -3.65 -16.37 -11.87
N LEU A 59 -3.01 -17.54 -11.92
CA LEU A 59 -1.56 -17.69 -11.80
C LEU A 59 -0.83 -16.91 -12.90
N VAL A 60 -1.24 -17.07 -14.17
CA VAL A 60 -0.60 -16.37 -15.29
C VAL A 60 -0.77 -14.85 -15.19
N SER A 61 -1.97 -14.39 -14.82
CA SER A 61 -2.20 -12.96 -14.59
C SER A 61 -1.39 -12.44 -13.40
N GLY A 62 -1.30 -13.21 -12.31
CA GLY A 62 -0.52 -12.85 -11.14
C GLY A 62 0.97 -12.78 -11.45
N LEU A 63 1.52 -13.75 -12.17
CA LEU A 63 2.92 -13.75 -12.59
C LEU A 63 3.23 -12.53 -13.46
N ALA A 64 2.40 -12.27 -14.47
CA ALA A 64 2.57 -11.08 -15.33
C ALA A 64 2.47 -9.78 -14.52
N PHE A 65 1.57 -9.70 -13.53
CA PHE A 65 1.41 -8.53 -12.68
C PHE A 65 2.61 -8.31 -11.77
N PHE A 66 2.96 -9.28 -10.93
CA PHE A 66 3.98 -9.10 -9.89
C PHE A 66 5.40 -9.06 -10.45
N LEU A 67 5.72 -9.80 -11.52
CA LEU A 67 7.03 -9.70 -12.18
C LEU A 67 7.29 -8.29 -12.76
N LEU A 68 6.23 -7.58 -13.14
CA LEU A 68 6.32 -6.21 -13.63
C LEU A 68 6.24 -5.17 -12.50
N LEU A 69 5.49 -5.47 -11.43
CA LEU A 69 5.25 -4.54 -10.34
C LEU A 69 6.42 -4.44 -9.35
N VAL A 70 7.04 -5.57 -9.00
CA VAL A 70 8.06 -5.66 -7.93
C VAL A 70 9.45 -6.14 -8.39
N PRO A 71 9.96 -5.79 -9.58
CA PRO A 71 11.32 -6.15 -9.98
C PRO A 71 12.38 -5.51 -9.07
N TRP A 72 12.05 -4.36 -8.46
CA TRP A 72 12.93 -3.62 -7.54
C TRP A 72 13.32 -4.43 -6.29
N VAL A 73 12.52 -5.40 -5.88
CA VAL A 73 12.86 -6.32 -4.78
C VAL A 73 14.14 -7.10 -5.10
N GLY A 74 14.39 -7.42 -6.38
CA GLY A 74 15.55 -8.19 -6.79
C GLY A 74 16.85 -7.39 -6.95
N MET A 75 16.80 -6.06 -6.83
CA MET A 75 17.91 -5.18 -7.23
C MET A 75 19.19 -5.42 -6.39
N TYR A 76 19.05 -5.68 -5.09
CA TYR A 76 20.20 -5.86 -4.21
C TYR A 76 20.24 -7.22 -3.49
N VAL A 77 19.14 -7.95 -3.41
CA VAL A 77 19.09 -9.33 -2.86
C VAL A 77 19.07 -10.40 -3.96
N GLY A 78 19.09 -10.00 -5.23
CA GLY A 78 19.14 -10.88 -6.40
C GLY A 78 17.77 -11.18 -7.02
N ALA A 79 17.76 -11.44 -8.34
CA ALA A 79 16.54 -11.65 -9.13
C ALA A 79 15.64 -12.78 -8.60
N TYR A 80 16.24 -13.82 -8.00
CA TYR A 80 15.53 -14.96 -7.43
C TYR A 80 14.54 -14.56 -6.33
N ALA A 81 14.85 -13.53 -5.54
CA ALA A 81 13.97 -13.02 -4.49
C ALA A 81 12.70 -12.41 -5.11
N SER A 82 12.86 -11.58 -6.14
CA SER A 82 11.73 -10.98 -6.87
C SER A 82 10.87 -12.05 -7.57
N TRP A 83 11.50 -13.06 -8.19
CA TRP A 83 10.77 -14.16 -8.83
C TRP A 83 10.03 -15.04 -7.83
N GLY A 84 10.67 -15.37 -6.70
CA GLY A 84 10.07 -16.14 -5.62
C GLY A 84 8.87 -15.42 -5.02
N LEU A 85 9.03 -14.14 -4.70
CA LEU A 85 7.93 -13.30 -4.23
C LEU A 85 6.81 -13.22 -5.26
N SER A 86 7.13 -12.92 -6.53
CA SER A 86 6.13 -12.85 -7.60
C SER A 86 5.37 -14.15 -7.78
N LEU A 87 6.03 -15.30 -7.62
CA LEU A 87 5.38 -16.61 -7.67
C LEU A 87 4.41 -16.79 -6.50
N VAL A 88 4.83 -16.51 -5.26
CA VAL A 88 3.97 -16.59 -4.07
C VAL A 88 2.77 -15.67 -4.23
N GLU A 89 2.99 -14.43 -4.64
CA GLU A 89 1.93 -13.46 -4.87
C GLU A 89 0.95 -13.92 -5.97
N ALA A 90 1.47 -14.53 -7.03
CA ALA A 90 0.66 -15.11 -8.10
C ALA A 90 -0.17 -16.33 -7.66
N LEU A 91 0.25 -17.07 -6.62
CA LEU A 91 -0.55 -18.18 -6.07
C LEU A 91 -1.83 -17.67 -5.39
N TYR A 92 -1.81 -16.49 -4.77
CA TYR A 92 -3.04 -15.86 -4.27
C TYR A 92 -4.01 -15.54 -5.41
N LEU A 93 -3.49 -15.05 -6.53
CA LEU A 93 -4.30 -14.78 -7.73
C LEU A 93 -4.80 -16.07 -8.38
N ALA A 94 -4.04 -17.17 -8.30
CA ALA A 94 -4.51 -18.49 -8.69
C ALA A 94 -5.71 -18.93 -7.83
N ALA A 95 -5.62 -18.77 -6.51
CA ALA A 95 -6.71 -19.12 -5.62
C ALA A 95 -7.94 -18.20 -5.80
N PHE A 96 -7.73 -16.92 -6.10
CA PHE A 96 -8.77 -16.02 -6.59
C PHE A 96 -9.45 -16.58 -7.84
N GLY A 97 -8.67 -16.90 -8.89
CA GLY A 97 -9.20 -17.38 -10.16
C GLY A 97 -9.98 -18.68 -10.03
N ALA A 98 -9.56 -19.57 -9.13
CA ALA A 98 -10.28 -20.81 -8.84
C ALA A 98 -11.71 -20.57 -8.34
N GLY A 99 -11.88 -19.65 -7.38
CA GLY A 99 -13.19 -19.27 -6.85
C GLY A 99 -14.00 -18.39 -7.80
N ALA A 100 -13.36 -17.44 -8.48
CA ALA A 100 -14.02 -16.53 -9.42
C ALA A 100 -14.72 -17.29 -10.56
N VAL A 101 -14.10 -18.34 -11.11
CA VAL A 101 -14.75 -19.21 -12.11
C VAL A 101 -16.01 -19.88 -11.56
N VAL A 102 -16.01 -20.32 -10.31
CA VAL A 102 -17.19 -20.95 -9.68
C VAL A 102 -18.32 -19.93 -9.51
N ILE A 103 -17.99 -18.73 -9.01
CA ILE A 103 -18.93 -17.62 -8.84
C ILE A 103 -19.55 -17.20 -10.19
N LEU A 104 -18.70 -16.96 -11.21
CA LEU A 104 -19.14 -16.57 -12.55
C LEU A 104 -20.01 -17.64 -13.21
N ARG A 105 -19.70 -18.93 -13.03
CA ARG A 105 -20.51 -20.02 -13.56
C ARG A 105 -21.91 -20.06 -12.98
N ALA A 106 -22.04 -19.87 -11.66
CA ALA A 106 -23.34 -19.87 -11.01
C ALA A 106 -24.14 -18.58 -11.32
N GLY A 107 -23.48 -17.42 -11.34
CA GLY A 107 -24.15 -16.13 -11.56
C GLY A 107 -24.52 -15.86 -13.02
N LEU A 108 -23.79 -16.43 -13.98
CA LEU A 108 -24.07 -16.28 -15.41
C LEU A 108 -24.90 -17.43 -15.99
N ASP A 109 -25.36 -18.36 -15.16
CA ASP A 109 -26.21 -19.45 -15.61
C ASP A 109 -27.53 -18.91 -16.19
N PRO A 110 -27.98 -19.38 -17.37
CA PRO A 110 -29.28 -18.97 -17.93
C PRO A 110 -30.46 -19.31 -17.01
N GLY A 111 -31.59 -18.62 -17.18
CA GLY A 111 -32.84 -18.90 -16.45
C GLY A 111 -33.47 -17.68 -15.79
N PRO A 112 -34.53 -17.87 -14.97
CA PRO A 112 -35.18 -16.77 -14.28
C PRO A 112 -34.19 -16.04 -13.36
N ARG A 113 -34.44 -14.75 -13.14
CA ARG A 113 -33.58 -13.87 -12.30
C ARG A 113 -32.11 -13.78 -12.76
N SER A 114 -31.82 -14.01 -14.04
CA SER A 114 -30.45 -13.94 -14.59
C SER A 114 -29.78 -12.58 -14.34
N ALA A 115 -30.53 -11.47 -14.38
CA ALA A 115 -29.99 -10.14 -14.08
C ALA A 115 -29.53 -10.01 -12.62
N ALA A 116 -30.34 -10.46 -11.66
CA ALA A 116 -29.98 -10.45 -10.23
C ALA A 116 -28.79 -11.38 -9.94
N ARG A 117 -28.76 -12.57 -10.56
CA ARG A 117 -27.61 -13.49 -10.45
C ARG A 117 -26.34 -12.92 -11.07
N ALA A 118 -26.44 -12.19 -12.18
CA ALA A 118 -25.30 -11.51 -12.80
C ALA A 118 -24.74 -10.41 -11.89
N LEU A 119 -25.61 -9.58 -11.30
CA LEU A 119 -25.20 -8.59 -10.30
C LEU A 119 -24.57 -9.27 -9.07
N GLY A 120 -25.16 -10.36 -8.59
CA GLY A 120 -24.58 -11.17 -7.51
C GLY A 120 -23.21 -11.74 -7.86
N ALA A 121 -22.96 -12.14 -9.10
CA ALA A 121 -21.63 -12.55 -9.56
C ALA A 121 -20.64 -11.38 -9.62
N VAL A 122 -21.08 -10.19 -10.03
CA VAL A 122 -20.23 -8.98 -10.03
C VAL A 122 -19.76 -8.66 -8.63
N LEU A 123 -20.69 -8.53 -7.68
CA LEU A 123 -20.38 -8.26 -6.27
C LEU A 123 -19.58 -9.42 -5.64
N GLY A 124 -19.90 -10.66 -6.02
CA GLY A 124 -19.18 -11.85 -5.57
C GLY A 124 -17.73 -11.90 -6.03
N VAL A 125 -17.44 -11.55 -7.29
CA VAL A 125 -16.07 -11.45 -7.81
C VAL A 125 -15.32 -10.33 -7.10
N ALA A 126 -15.95 -9.17 -6.91
CA ALA A 126 -15.36 -8.04 -6.19
C ALA A 126 -15.03 -8.40 -4.73
N GLY A 127 -15.97 -9.01 -4.01
CA GLY A 127 -15.73 -9.45 -2.64
C GLY A 127 -14.70 -10.57 -2.56
N TRP A 128 -14.68 -11.48 -3.54
CA TRP A 128 -13.67 -12.55 -3.59
C TRP A 128 -12.27 -12.03 -3.90
N TRP A 129 -12.16 -10.95 -4.68
CA TRP A 129 -10.91 -10.20 -4.83
C TRP A 129 -10.46 -9.63 -3.48
N SER A 130 -11.36 -8.97 -2.74
CA SER A 130 -11.07 -8.44 -1.40
C SER A 130 -10.61 -9.51 -0.40
N VAL A 131 -11.14 -10.74 -0.48
CA VAL A 131 -10.65 -11.87 0.33
C VAL A 131 -9.17 -12.13 0.06
N TRP A 132 -8.78 -12.27 -1.20
CA TRP A 132 -7.39 -12.60 -1.54
C TRP A 132 -6.43 -11.43 -1.39
N GLU A 133 -6.88 -10.20 -1.57
CA GLU A 133 -6.09 -9.03 -1.15
C GLU A 133 -5.85 -9.03 0.35
N TRP A 134 -6.86 -9.30 1.17
CA TRP A 134 -6.71 -9.35 2.63
C TRP A 134 -5.79 -10.48 3.07
N VAL A 135 -6.00 -11.71 2.58
CA VAL A 135 -5.13 -12.86 2.91
C VAL A 135 -3.68 -12.54 2.59
N ARG A 136 -3.42 -12.03 1.38
CA ARG A 136 -2.08 -11.65 0.91
C ARG A 136 -1.47 -10.51 1.72
N SER A 137 -2.27 -9.56 2.16
CA SER A 137 -1.84 -8.41 2.98
C SER A 137 -1.65 -8.76 4.46
N SER A 138 -1.95 -9.99 4.90
CA SER A 138 -1.89 -10.39 6.32
C SER A 138 -1.12 -11.69 6.57
N TRP A 139 -0.95 -12.53 5.56
CA TRP A 139 -0.35 -13.85 5.71
C TRP A 139 0.47 -14.24 4.47
N PRO A 140 1.61 -14.96 4.65
CA PRO A 140 2.30 -15.26 5.90
C PRO A 140 3.13 -14.08 6.42
N TRP A 141 3.60 -14.16 7.67
CA TRP A 141 4.58 -13.23 8.28
C TRP A 141 4.19 -11.74 8.25
N GLY A 142 2.91 -11.44 8.46
CA GLY A 142 2.40 -10.08 8.36
C GLY A 142 1.92 -9.72 6.95
N GLY A 143 2.29 -10.48 5.92
CA GLY A 143 1.79 -10.32 4.55
C GLY A 143 2.55 -9.28 3.71
N PHE A 144 2.09 -9.09 2.48
CA PHE A 144 2.66 -8.17 1.50
C PHE A 144 1.55 -7.37 0.82
N PRO A 145 1.15 -6.19 1.37
CA PRO A 145 0.00 -5.42 0.86
C PRO A 145 0.24 -4.73 -0.49
N TRP A 146 1.46 -4.80 -1.05
CA TRP A 146 1.81 -4.16 -2.32
C TRP A 146 0.91 -4.63 -3.46
N GLY A 147 0.55 -3.79 -4.42
CA GLY A 147 -0.30 -4.22 -5.54
C GLY A 147 -1.79 -4.39 -5.22
N ARG A 148 -2.27 -3.91 -4.06
CA ARG A 148 -3.71 -3.73 -3.83
C ARG A 148 -4.27 -2.71 -4.83
N LEU A 149 -5.45 -2.98 -5.39
CA LEU A 149 -6.06 -2.15 -6.43
C LEU A 149 -6.20 -0.69 -6.01
N ALA A 150 -6.45 -0.45 -4.72
CA ALA A 150 -6.59 0.89 -4.16
C ALA A 150 -5.38 1.79 -4.43
N PHE A 151 -4.16 1.25 -4.32
CA PHE A 151 -2.94 2.04 -4.51
C PHE A 151 -2.66 2.40 -5.98
N GLY A 152 -3.31 1.73 -6.93
CA GLY A 152 -3.30 2.12 -8.35
C GLY A 152 -4.32 3.21 -8.69
N GLN A 153 -5.04 3.76 -7.70
CA GLN A 153 -6.07 4.79 -7.91
C GLN A 153 -5.68 6.16 -7.34
N ALA A 154 -4.42 6.39 -7.00
CA ALA A 154 -3.97 7.69 -6.45
C ALA A 154 -4.27 8.88 -7.39
N ASP A 155 -4.31 8.67 -8.71
CA ASP A 155 -4.71 9.68 -9.71
C ASP A 155 -6.12 9.45 -10.28
N GLY A 156 -6.85 8.49 -9.72
CA GLY A 156 -8.14 8.04 -10.22
C GLY A 156 -9.32 8.83 -9.63
N PRO A 157 -10.42 8.99 -10.38
CA PRO A 157 -11.63 9.68 -9.88
C PRO A 157 -12.33 8.91 -8.74
N LEU A 158 -11.93 7.67 -8.48
CA LEU A 158 -12.44 6.85 -7.39
C LEU A 158 -11.73 7.10 -6.06
N LEU A 159 -10.60 7.83 -6.05
CA LEU A 159 -9.81 8.10 -4.84
C LEU A 159 -10.64 8.58 -3.64
N PRO A 160 -11.64 9.48 -3.79
CA PRO A 160 -12.44 9.95 -2.66
C PRO A 160 -13.15 8.84 -1.87
N LEU A 161 -13.38 7.67 -2.48
CA LEU A 161 -13.97 6.51 -1.79
C LEU A 161 -13.09 5.97 -0.65
N ALA A 162 -11.78 6.27 -0.66
CA ALA A 162 -10.88 5.94 0.44
C ALA A 162 -11.34 6.60 1.75
N SER A 163 -11.90 7.81 1.71
CA SER A 163 -12.44 8.50 2.91
C SER A 163 -13.68 7.80 3.51
N LEU A 164 -14.41 7.01 2.71
CA LEU A 164 -15.64 6.35 3.15
C LEU A 164 -15.39 4.97 3.76
N GLY A 165 -14.50 4.18 3.16
CA GLY A 165 -14.28 2.80 3.59
C GLY A 165 -12.86 2.31 3.38
N GLY A 166 -11.90 3.24 3.26
CA GLY A 166 -10.48 2.97 3.16
C GLY A 166 -10.06 2.28 1.88
N THR A 167 -8.83 1.80 1.89
CA THR A 167 -8.32 0.93 0.81
C THR A 167 -9.21 -0.29 0.52
N PRO A 168 -9.91 -0.93 1.49
CA PRO A 168 -10.80 -2.05 1.20
C PRO A 168 -11.99 -1.69 0.31
N LEU A 169 -12.68 -0.58 0.59
CA LEU A 169 -13.84 -0.16 -0.20
C LEU A 169 -13.40 0.30 -1.60
N LEU A 170 -12.31 1.07 -1.68
CA LEU A 170 -11.77 1.54 -2.95
C LEU A 170 -11.40 0.36 -3.86
N GLY A 171 -10.65 -0.62 -3.34
CA GLY A 171 -10.31 -1.84 -4.08
C GLY A 171 -11.54 -2.66 -4.49
N PHE A 172 -12.53 -2.80 -3.59
CA PHE A 172 -13.79 -3.46 -3.88
C PHE A 172 -14.55 -2.80 -5.03
N VAL A 173 -14.67 -1.47 -5.04
CA VAL A 173 -15.40 -0.73 -6.08
C VAL A 173 -14.69 -0.81 -7.42
N VAL A 174 -13.36 -0.68 -7.47
CA VAL A 174 -12.57 -0.88 -8.72
C VAL A 174 -12.84 -2.28 -9.28
N SER A 175 -12.78 -3.31 -8.43
CA SER A 175 -13.05 -4.69 -8.83
C SER A 175 -14.50 -4.89 -9.28
N ALA A 176 -15.48 -4.28 -8.59
CA ALA A 176 -16.89 -4.35 -8.96
C ALA A 176 -17.18 -3.68 -10.31
N VAL A 177 -16.61 -2.50 -10.58
CA VAL A 177 -16.76 -1.80 -11.87
C VAL A 177 -16.13 -2.62 -13.00
N GLY A 178 -14.92 -3.14 -12.80
CA GLY A 178 -14.26 -4.02 -13.77
C GLY A 178 -15.05 -5.30 -14.02
N ALA A 179 -15.55 -5.94 -12.95
CA ALA A 179 -16.35 -7.15 -13.06
C ALA A 179 -17.70 -6.88 -13.76
N ALA A 180 -18.35 -5.75 -13.48
CA ALA A 180 -19.57 -5.32 -14.18
C ALA A 180 -19.33 -5.17 -15.68
N LEU A 181 -18.23 -4.52 -16.06
CA LEU A 181 -17.83 -4.36 -17.46
C LEU A 181 -17.57 -5.71 -18.13
N GLY A 182 -16.77 -6.58 -17.50
CA GLY A 182 -16.47 -7.92 -18.02
C GLY A 182 -17.71 -8.80 -18.17
N VAL A 183 -18.61 -8.79 -17.17
CA VAL A 183 -19.88 -9.52 -17.24
C VAL A 183 -20.77 -8.96 -18.34
N ALA A 184 -20.88 -7.64 -18.47
CA ALA A 184 -21.67 -7.01 -19.53
C ALA A 184 -21.18 -7.44 -20.92
N VAL A 185 -19.87 -7.43 -21.16
CA VAL A 185 -19.25 -7.93 -22.40
C VAL A 185 -19.63 -9.40 -22.65
N VAL A 186 -19.49 -10.27 -21.64
CA VAL A 186 -19.84 -11.69 -21.77
C VAL A 186 -21.31 -11.90 -22.10
N LEU A 187 -22.22 -11.12 -21.49
CA LEU A 187 -23.66 -11.22 -21.73
C LEU A 187 -24.05 -10.74 -23.13
N LEU A 188 -23.40 -9.69 -23.64
CA LEU A 188 -23.65 -9.14 -24.98
C LEU A 188 -23.11 -10.05 -26.10
N LEU A 189 -22.04 -10.81 -25.84
CA LEU A 189 -21.42 -11.72 -26.82
C LEU A 189 -22.13 -13.08 -26.95
N ARG A 190 -23.22 -13.34 -26.22
CA ARG A 190 -23.98 -14.59 -26.36
C ARG A 190 -24.55 -14.73 -27.77
N ARG A 191 -24.60 -15.94 -28.33
CA ARG A 191 -24.96 -16.16 -29.74
C ARG A 191 -26.45 -16.33 -29.98
N ASP A 192 -27.18 -16.91 -29.03
CA ASP A 192 -28.62 -17.15 -29.16
C ASP A 192 -29.41 -15.84 -29.00
N ALA A 193 -30.34 -15.55 -29.92
CA ALA A 193 -31.05 -14.26 -29.99
C ALA A 193 -31.86 -13.94 -28.73
N ASP A 194 -32.41 -14.97 -28.12
CA ASP A 194 -33.25 -14.89 -26.93
C ASP A 194 -32.38 -14.66 -25.67
N SER A 195 -31.24 -15.34 -25.62
CA SER A 195 -30.17 -15.09 -24.65
C SER A 195 -29.55 -13.71 -24.79
N ARG A 196 -29.46 -13.15 -26.01
CA ARG A 196 -28.95 -11.78 -26.28
C ARG A 196 -29.90 -10.72 -25.75
N ARG A 197 -31.20 -10.82 -25.98
CA ARG A 197 -32.18 -9.85 -25.44
C ARG A 197 -32.18 -9.84 -23.91
N ARG A 198 -32.15 -11.02 -23.28
CA ARG A 198 -32.03 -11.16 -21.82
C ARG A 198 -30.67 -10.66 -21.32
N GLY A 199 -29.59 -10.94 -22.06
CA GLY A 199 -28.24 -10.49 -21.79
C GLY A 199 -28.09 -8.97 -21.86
N ALA A 200 -28.66 -8.32 -22.88
CA ALA A 200 -28.65 -6.87 -23.04
C ALA A 200 -29.39 -6.14 -21.91
N ARG A 201 -30.54 -6.67 -21.46
CA ARG A 201 -31.26 -6.13 -20.29
C ARG A 201 -30.44 -6.27 -19.01
N ALA A 202 -29.81 -7.43 -18.80
CA ALA A 202 -28.94 -7.64 -17.65
C ALA A 202 -27.69 -6.74 -17.70
N ALA A 203 -27.06 -6.59 -18.87
CA ALA A 203 -25.94 -5.69 -19.09
C ALA A 203 -26.32 -4.22 -18.84
N ALA A 204 -27.51 -3.78 -19.28
CA ALA A 204 -28.03 -2.46 -18.97
C ALA A 204 -28.24 -2.28 -17.45
N GLY A 205 -28.74 -3.30 -16.76
CA GLY A 205 -28.86 -3.29 -15.30
C GLY A 205 -27.52 -3.16 -14.58
N LEU A 206 -26.43 -3.67 -15.15
CA LEU A 206 -25.08 -3.54 -14.59
C LEU A 206 -24.51 -2.12 -14.68
N LEU A 207 -25.11 -1.23 -15.49
CA LEU A 207 -24.77 0.21 -15.46
C LEU A 207 -25.06 0.84 -14.10
N SER A 208 -25.90 0.22 -13.27
CA SER A 208 -26.10 0.64 -11.87
C SER A 208 -24.80 0.62 -11.05
N VAL A 209 -23.84 -0.25 -11.35
CA VAL A 209 -22.58 -0.35 -10.59
C VAL A 209 -21.71 0.91 -10.74
N PRO A 210 -21.33 1.34 -11.95
CA PRO A 210 -20.60 2.60 -12.12
C PRO A 210 -21.42 3.82 -11.69
N LEU A 211 -22.75 3.81 -11.86
CA LEU A 211 -23.61 4.90 -11.37
C LEU A 211 -23.59 5.02 -9.83
N VAL A 212 -23.65 3.90 -9.12
CA VAL A 212 -23.49 3.87 -7.66
C VAL A 212 -22.09 4.31 -7.25
N ALA A 213 -21.05 3.88 -7.97
CA ALA A 213 -19.68 4.35 -7.71
C ALA A 213 -19.58 5.88 -7.84
N VAL A 214 -20.14 6.46 -8.90
CA VAL A 214 -20.21 7.92 -9.07
C VAL A 214 -21.01 8.58 -7.94
N GLY A 215 -22.15 8.02 -7.56
CA GLY A 215 -22.95 8.51 -6.44
C GLY A 215 -22.20 8.46 -5.10
N LEU A 216 -21.40 7.41 -4.86
CA LEU A 216 -20.55 7.28 -3.68
C LEU A 216 -19.40 8.30 -3.70
N VAL A 217 -18.78 8.55 -4.85
CA VAL A 217 -17.75 9.59 -5.01
C VAL A 217 -18.34 10.96 -4.73
N ALA A 218 -19.50 11.27 -5.31
CA ALA A 218 -20.22 12.51 -5.01
C ALA A 218 -20.58 12.62 -3.53
N GLY A 219 -21.02 11.51 -2.91
CA GLY A 219 -21.28 11.45 -1.47
C GLY A 219 -20.03 11.71 -0.63
N ALA A 220 -18.88 11.14 -1.00
CA ALA A 220 -17.60 11.37 -0.33
C ALA A 220 -17.15 12.84 -0.41
N ALA A 221 -17.36 13.49 -1.56
CA ALA A 221 -17.06 14.91 -1.71
C ALA A 221 -17.97 15.82 -0.86
N LEU A 222 -19.14 15.32 -0.46
CA LEU A 222 -20.12 16.05 0.35
C LEU A 222 -20.06 15.68 1.85
N THR A 223 -19.37 14.59 2.22
CA THR A 223 -19.20 14.24 3.63
C THR A 223 -18.28 15.26 4.30
N PRO A 224 -18.73 15.93 5.37
CA PRO A 224 -17.86 16.82 6.13
C PRO A 224 -16.65 16.04 6.59
N SER A 225 -15.48 16.47 6.14
CA SER A 225 -14.22 16.04 6.70
C SER A 225 -13.85 16.99 7.86
N GLY A 226 -12.98 16.57 8.79
CA GLY A 226 -12.62 17.42 9.92
C GLY A 226 -12.08 18.77 9.42
N GLU A 227 -12.41 19.84 10.13
CA GLU A 227 -11.91 21.18 9.78
C GLU A 227 -10.41 21.24 10.02
N HIS A 228 -9.68 21.83 9.08
CA HIS A 228 -8.26 22.12 9.26
C HIS A 228 -8.13 23.56 9.75
N THR A 229 -8.10 23.73 11.06
CA THR A 229 -8.16 25.06 11.70
C THR A 229 -6.79 25.61 12.08
N ASP A 230 -5.82 24.72 12.27
CA ASP A 230 -4.48 25.05 12.71
C ASP A 230 -3.46 24.74 11.61
N THR A 231 -2.29 25.39 11.68
CA THR A 231 -1.20 25.16 10.75
C THR A 231 0.09 24.86 11.50
N VAL A 232 0.90 23.97 10.95
CA VAL A 232 2.22 23.60 11.47
C VAL A 232 3.27 23.86 10.40
N GLU A 233 4.34 24.56 10.74
CA GLU A 233 5.52 24.74 9.88
C GLU A 233 6.43 23.52 10.01
N VAL A 234 6.69 22.82 8.91
CA VAL A 234 7.50 21.60 8.90
C VAL A 234 8.67 21.73 7.93
N ALA A 235 9.82 21.20 8.33
CA ALA A 235 10.97 21.02 7.44
C ALA A 235 11.23 19.54 7.21
N VAL A 236 11.11 19.09 5.96
CA VAL A 236 11.43 17.71 5.56
C VAL A 236 12.83 17.69 4.95
N ILE A 237 13.75 16.95 5.57
CA ILE A 237 15.17 16.93 5.20
C ILE A 237 15.47 15.69 4.36
N GLN A 238 16.13 15.88 3.22
CA GLN A 238 16.66 14.83 2.37
C GLN A 238 18.18 14.98 2.29
N GLY A 239 18.93 14.13 3.00
CA GLY A 239 20.39 14.20 3.02
C GLY A 239 21.08 13.57 1.80
N ASN A 240 20.42 12.64 1.10
CA ASN A 240 21.03 11.76 0.11
C ASN A 240 22.07 10.78 0.68
N VAL A 241 22.48 9.81 -0.13
CA VAL A 241 23.57 8.87 0.18
C VAL A 241 24.81 9.14 -0.67
N PRO A 242 26.02 8.97 -0.12
CA PRO A 242 27.27 9.10 -0.88
C PRO A 242 27.45 8.03 -1.98
N ARG A 243 26.86 6.83 -1.81
CA ARG A 243 26.83 5.73 -2.81
C ARG A 243 25.57 4.88 -2.64
N LEU A 244 25.12 4.24 -3.72
CA LEU A 244 23.95 3.33 -3.73
C LEU A 244 24.30 1.91 -3.23
N GLY A 245 23.32 1.21 -2.64
CA GLY A 245 23.36 -0.23 -2.34
C GLY A 245 23.48 -0.60 -0.85
N LEU A 246 23.46 -1.92 -0.56
CA LEU A 246 23.40 -2.50 0.80
C LEU A 246 24.59 -2.14 1.72
N ASP A 247 25.70 -1.70 1.13
CA ASP A 247 26.91 -1.29 1.85
C ASP A 247 26.86 0.16 2.38
N PHE A 248 25.72 0.87 2.28
CA PHE A 248 25.56 2.20 2.89
C PHE A 248 25.84 2.16 4.41
N ASN A 249 25.60 1.01 5.06
CA ASN A 249 25.96 0.71 6.45
C ASN A 249 27.47 0.78 6.76
N ALA A 250 28.36 0.86 5.75
CA ALA A 250 29.78 1.14 5.95
C ALA A 250 30.09 2.65 5.98
N GLN A 251 29.11 3.50 5.63
CA GLN A 251 29.21 4.95 5.52
C GLN A 251 28.15 5.67 6.37
N ARG A 252 27.67 5.01 7.43
CA ARG A 252 26.66 5.52 8.37
C ARG A 252 26.94 6.94 8.85
N ARG A 253 28.22 7.24 9.07
CA ARG A 253 28.68 8.57 9.43
C ARG A 253 28.46 9.60 8.32
N ALA A 254 28.78 9.27 7.07
CA ALA A 254 28.58 10.16 5.93
C ALA A 254 27.08 10.40 5.64
N VAL A 255 26.22 9.40 5.80
CA VAL A 255 24.77 9.60 5.69
C VAL A 255 24.28 10.56 6.78
N LEU A 256 24.71 10.37 8.04
CA LEU A 256 24.41 11.32 9.11
C LEU A 256 24.94 12.73 8.80
N ASP A 257 26.20 12.84 8.38
CA ASP A 257 26.84 14.12 8.04
C ASP A 257 26.05 14.85 6.95
N ASN A 258 25.59 14.15 5.91
CA ASN A 258 24.76 14.74 4.88
C ASN A 258 23.45 15.36 5.44
N HIS A 259 22.74 14.66 6.34
CA HIS A 259 21.51 15.20 6.94
C HIS A 259 21.80 16.36 7.88
N LEU A 260 22.93 16.31 8.61
CA LEU A 260 23.40 17.43 9.42
C LEU A 260 23.69 18.65 8.55
N ASP A 261 24.37 18.49 7.43
CA ASP A 261 24.76 19.58 6.52
C ASP A 261 23.53 20.23 5.86
N VAL A 262 22.58 19.44 5.36
CA VAL A 262 21.32 19.96 4.79
C VAL A 262 20.50 20.68 5.85
N THR A 263 20.41 20.14 7.06
CA THR A 263 19.68 20.78 8.17
C THR A 263 20.38 22.06 8.63
N ALA A 264 21.72 22.09 8.62
CA ALA A 264 22.50 23.28 8.93
C ALA A 264 22.28 24.39 7.89
N GLY A 265 22.26 24.05 6.60
CA GLY A 265 21.94 25.00 5.54
C GLY A 265 20.53 25.58 5.67
N TYR A 266 19.54 24.74 6.00
CA TYR A 266 18.19 25.23 6.31
C TYR A 266 18.17 26.15 7.54
N ALA A 267 18.93 25.83 8.59
CA ALA A 267 19.06 26.71 9.76
C ALA A 267 19.70 28.05 9.41
N ASP A 268 20.71 28.08 8.54
CA ASP A 268 21.32 29.32 8.04
C ASP A 268 20.28 30.18 7.29
N ASP A 269 19.43 29.56 6.47
CA ASP A 269 18.33 30.23 5.76
C ASP A 269 17.26 30.80 6.71
N VAL A 270 16.90 30.06 7.76
CA VAL A 270 15.98 30.54 8.81
C VAL A 270 16.58 31.73 9.57
N GLU A 271 17.84 31.65 9.97
CA GLU A 271 18.55 32.73 10.67
C GLU A 271 18.71 33.98 9.77
N ALA A 272 18.87 33.79 8.46
CA ALA A 272 18.88 34.86 7.46
C ALA A 272 17.48 35.44 7.14
N GLY A 273 16.41 34.78 7.60
CA GLY A 273 15.02 35.16 7.34
C GLY A 273 14.55 34.89 5.92
N THR A 274 15.24 34.02 5.17
CA THR A 274 14.83 33.60 3.81
C THR A 274 13.78 32.49 3.85
N LEU A 275 13.76 31.68 4.91
CA LEU A 275 12.77 30.64 5.18
C LEU A 275 12.14 30.82 6.57
N PRO A 276 10.88 30.38 6.77
CA PRO A 276 10.25 30.43 8.09
C PRO A 276 10.89 29.42 9.05
N PRO A 277 10.96 29.72 10.36
CA PRO A 277 11.38 28.74 11.36
C PRO A 277 10.37 27.57 11.42
N PRO A 278 10.83 26.32 11.59
CA PRO A 278 9.96 25.17 11.67
C PRO A 278 9.38 25.00 13.08
N ASP A 279 8.18 24.43 13.19
CA ASP A 279 7.66 23.88 14.45
C ASP A 279 8.25 22.49 14.74
N LEU A 280 8.64 21.75 13.70
CA LEU A 280 9.34 20.46 13.79
C LEU A 280 10.10 20.13 12.49
N VAL A 281 11.18 19.35 12.64
CA VAL A 281 12.02 18.89 11.53
C VAL A 281 11.90 17.37 11.39
N LEU A 282 11.74 16.88 10.16
CA LEU A 282 11.62 15.46 9.86
C LEU A 282 12.88 14.95 9.16
N TRP A 283 13.52 13.95 9.75
CA TRP A 283 14.58 13.20 9.09
C TRP A 283 14.07 11.83 8.59
N PRO A 284 14.68 11.30 7.51
CA PRO A 284 14.33 10.00 6.96
C PRO A 284 14.64 8.82 7.88
N GLU A 285 14.12 7.65 7.49
CA GLU A 285 14.51 6.36 8.06
C GLU A 285 16.03 6.16 7.91
N ASN A 286 16.68 5.66 8.96
CA ASN A 286 18.11 5.41 8.96
C ASN A 286 18.96 6.65 8.56
N ALA A 287 18.44 7.87 8.77
CA ALA A 287 19.23 9.10 8.63
C ALA A 287 20.47 9.10 9.52
N SER A 288 20.39 8.40 10.66
CA SER A 288 21.53 8.06 11.49
C SER A 288 21.55 6.57 11.83
N ASP A 289 22.29 5.75 11.08
CA ASP A 289 22.57 4.36 11.52
C ASP A 289 23.61 4.30 12.66
N ILE A 290 24.14 5.46 13.06
CA ILE A 290 24.86 5.64 14.32
C ILE A 290 23.82 6.11 15.34
N SER A 291 23.53 5.28 16.34
CA SER A 291 22.62 5.65 17.42
C SER A 291 23.09 6.94 18.11
N PRO A 292 22.31 8.03 18.09
CA PRO A 292 22.68 9.27 18.76
C PRO A 292 22.63 9.14 20.29
N LEU A 293 22.06 8.04 20.80
CA LEU A 293 22.07 7.69 22.22
C LEU A 293 23.42 7.08 22.64
N ASP A 294 24.09 6.37 21.73
CA ASP A 294 25.36 5.70 22.00
C ASP A 294 26.57 6.55 21.56
N ASP A 295 26.41 7.37 20.51
CA ASP A 295 27.45 8.28 20.01
C ASP A 295 27.21 9.72 20.47
N ARG A 296 28.02 10.16 21.44
CA ARG A 296 27.92 11.50 22.02
C ARG A 296 28.14 12.63 21.01
N LEU A 297 28.96 12.42 19.97
CA LEU A 297 29.20 13.45 18.97
C LEU A 297 27.97 13.61 18.08
N ALA A 298 27.39 12.50 17.61
CA ALA A 298 26.15 12.51 16.85
C ALA A 298 25.02 13.19 17.64
N GLY A 299 24.79 12.78 18.89
CA GLY A 299 23.78 13.39 19.76
C GLY A 299 24.03 14.89 20.01
N ALA A 300 25.29 15.31 20.18
CA ALA A 300 25.63 16.73 20.37
C ALA A 300 25.36 17.58 19.12
N GLN A 301 25.63 17.06 17.92
CA GLN A 301 25.40 17.76 16.66
C GLN A 301 23.90 17.92 16.36
N ILE A 302 23.12 16.85 16.55
CA ILE A 302 21.65 16.89 16.43
C ILE A 302 21.09 17.90 17.45
N SER A 303 21.59 17.86 18.69
CA SER A 303 21.18 18.82 19.72
C SER A 303 21.52 20.26 19.38
N ALA A 304 22.65 20.51 18.71
CA ALA A 304 23.02 21.85 18.26
C ALA A 304 22.02 22.38 17.23
N LEU A 305 21.62 21.56 16.26
CA LEU A 305 20.63 21.92 15.24
C LEU A 305 19.23 22.13 15.84
N SER A 306 18.78 21.23 16.72
CA SER A 306 17.50 21.37 17.42
C SER A 306 17.43 22.68 18.21
N ARG A 307 18.51 23.10 18.88
CA ARG A 307 18.58 24.41 19.57
C ARG A 307 18.65 25.60 18.61
N ARG A 308 19.38 25.49 17.50
CA ARG A 308 19.49 26.57 16.51
C ARG A 308 18.15 26.88 15.85
N LEU A 309 17.40 25.84 15.50
CA LEU A 309 16.08 25.93 14.89
C LEU A 309 14.95 26.16 15.90
N ASP A 310 15.26 26.10 17.20
CA ASP A 310 14.28 26.13 18.29
C ASP A 310 13.11 25.13 18.09
N ALA A 311 13.43 23.93 17.58
CA ALA A 311 12.45 22.92 17.20
C ALA A 311 12.95 21.47 17.49
N PRO A 312 12.05 20.51 17.74
CA PRO A 312 12.42 19.10 17.82
C PRO A 312 12.73 18.53 16.42
N ILE A 313 13.55 17.49 16.39
CA ILE A 313 13.91 16.75 15.19
C ILE A 313 13.43 15.30 15.35
N LEU A 314 12.59 14.82 14.42
CA LEU A 314 12.26 13.41 14.32
C LEU A 314 13.40 12.68 13.62
N VAL A 315 14.23 11.99 14.40
CA VAL A 315 15.47 11.34 13.93
C VAL A 315 15.21 9.86 13.68
N GLY A 316 15.28 9.42 12.42
CA GLY A 316 15.32 8.01 12.07
C GLY A 316 16.69 7.38 12.37
N THR A 317 16.71 6.33 13.19
CA THR A 317 17.92 5.67 13.67
C THR A 317 17.72 4.17 13.90
N VAL A 318 18.83 3.43 13.99
CA VAL A 318 18.84 2.01 14.40
C VAL A 318 19.32 1.89 15.84
N LEU A 319 18.56 1.20 16.68
CA LEU A 319 18.87 1.01 18.10
C LEU A 319 19.11 -0.46 18.43
N PRO A 320 20.27 -0.83 18.99
CA PRO A 320 20.49 -2.19 19.48
C PRO A 320 19.51 -2.54 20.60
N THR A 321 19.01 -3.77 20.64
CA THR A 321 18.14 -4.24 21.74
C THR A 321 18.94 -4.75 22.95
N GLY A 322 20.26 -4.84 22.81
CA GLY A 322 21.15 -5.48 23.78
C GLY A 322 21.18 -7.02 23.68
N GLN A 323 20.39 -7.63 22.80
CA GLN A 323 20.34 -9.07 22.59
C GLN A 323 21.04 -9.49 21.30
N GLY A 324 22.33 -9.85 21.40
CA GLY A 324 23.10 -10.35 20.26
C GLY A 324 23.20 -9.35 19.11
N ARG A 325 22.67 -9.71 17.94
CA ARG A 325 22.67 -8.87 16.72
C ARG A 325 21.36 -8.13 16.48
N GLU A 326 20.40 -8.26 17.40
CA GLU A 326 19.07 -7.69 17.24
C GLU A 326 19.10 -6.17 17.43
N ALA A 327 18.30 -5.51 16.61
CA ALA A 327 18.13 -4.06 16.64
C ALA A 327 16.70 -3.69 16.24
N THR A 328 16.33 -2.46 16.50
CA THR A 328 15.03 -1.90 16.13
C THR A 328 15.24 -0.66 15.27
N ASN A 329 14.51 -0.58 14.16
CA ASN A 329 14.42 0.61 13.33
C ASN A 329 13.45 1.58 13.99
N SER A 330 13.93 2.76 14.36
CA SER A 330 13.28 3.65 15.32
C SER A 330 13.24 5.08 14.79
N THR A 331 12.18 5.82 15.11
CA THR A 331 12.12 7.28 14.97
C THR A 331 12.07 7.89 16.37
N LEU A 332 13.02 8.76 16.68
CA LEU A 332 13.12 9.45 17.98
C LEU A 332 12.66 10.89 17.83
N VAL A 333 11.79 11.37 18.73
CA VAL A 333 11.55 12.81 18.88
C VAL A 333 12.69 13.38 19.72
N TRP A 334 13.70 13.95 19.05
CA TRP A 334 14.85 14.56 19.69
C TRP A 334 14.59 16.05 19.93
N ASP A 335 14.46 16.45 21.19
CA ASP A 335 14.23 17.85 21.57
C ASP A 335 15.30 18.31 22.55
N ALA A 336 16.21 19.15 22.06
CA ALA A 336 17.31 19.69 22.86
C ALA A 336 16.94 20.93 23.69
N ARG A 337 15.68 21.37 23.63
CA ARG A 337 15.12 22.48 24.42
C ARG A 337 14.59 22.00 25.77
N VAL A 338 14.21 20.73 25.84
CA VAL A 338 13.75 20.08 27.07
C VAL A 338 14.85 19.18 27.65
N ASP A 339 14.79 18.98 28.95
CA ASP A 339 15.55 17.95 29.67
C ASP A 339 14.50 16.99 30.25
N VAL A 340 14.38 15.82 29.63
CA VAL A 340 13.32 14.85 29.92
C VAL A 340 13.71 13.90 31.06
N GLY A 341 14.91 14.07 31.64
CA GLY A 341 15.43 13.22 32.71
C GLY A 341 15.76 11.81 32.22
N GLY A 342 16.99 11.59 31.79
CA GLY A 342 17.50 10.32 31.29
C GLY A 342 18.99 10.12 31.57
N GLY A 343 19.51 8.91 31.30
CA GLY A 343 20.96 8.68 31.27
C GLY A 343 21.60 9.49 30.14
N ALA A 344 22.94 9.62 30.14
CA ALA A 344 23.66 10.44 29.17
C ALA A 344 23.23 10.11 27.72
N GLY A 345 22.54 11.05 27.04
CA GLY A 345 22.06 10.90 25.66
C GLY A 345 20.56 10.66 25.53
N SER A 346 19.88 10.05 26.53
CA SER A 346 18.43 9.83 26.51
C SER A 346 17.63 10.96 27.15
N ASP A 347 18.30 11.92 27.79
CA ASP A 347 17.73 13.14 28.36
C ASP A 347 17.05 14.04 27.31
N ARG A 348 17.26 13.78 26.02
CA ARG A 348 16.73 14.57 24.89
C ARG A 348 15.67 13.87 24.07
N VAL A 349 15.33 12.63 24.39
CA VAL A 349 14.29 11.89 23.67
C VAL A 349 12.96 12.12 24.36
N ALA A 350 12.11 12.95 23.75
CA ALA A 350 10.78 13.26 24.28
C ALA A 350 9.79 12.12 24.04
N ASP A 351 9.91 11.45 22.89
CA ASP A 351 9.05 10.34 22.49
C ASP A 351 9.74 9.47 21.43
N ARG A 352 9.19 8.28 21.14
CA ARG A 352 9.78 7.30 20.24
C ARG A 352 8.75 6.38 19.61
N HIS A 353 8.93 6.12 18.31
CA HIS A 353 8.26 5.03 17.60
C HIS A 353 9.27 3.98 17.12
N ASP A 354 8.93 2.71 17.33
CA ASP A 354 9.67 1.54 16.85
C ASP A 354 8.88 0.83 15.76
N LYS A 355 9.52 0.61 14.61
CA LYS A 355 8.92 -0.02 13.43
C LYS A 355 8.28 -1.36 13.79
N LYS A 356 6.99 -1.51 13.47
CA LYS A 356 6.16 -2.68 13.83
C LYS A 356 6.04 -3.67 12.68
N TYR A 357 5.85 -3.19 11.45
CA TYR A 357 5.81 -4.06 10.26
C TYR A 357 7.20 -4.15 9.61
N ILE A 358 7.94 -5.18 10.01
CA ILE A 358 9.28 -5.45 9.50
C ILE A 358 9.20 -6.16 8.16
N GLN A 359 9.98 -5.69 7.19
CA GLN A 359 10.05 -6.29 5.85
C GLN A 359 10.72 -7.67 5.90
N PRO A 360 10.01 -8.76 5.51
CA PRO A 360 10.61 -10.08 5.43
C PRO A 360 11.69 -10.16 4.33
N PHE A 361 12.69 -11.01 4.55
CA PHE A 361 13.86 -11.27 3.70
C PHE A 361 14.85 -10.11 3.53
N GLY A 362 14.46 -8.88 3.84
CA GLY A 362 15.35 -7.70 3.89
C GLY A 362 15.78 -7.38 5.32
N GLU A 363 14.83 -6.93 6.14
CA GLU A 363 15.07 -6.48 7.52
C GLU A 363 15.05 -7.62 8.54
N TRP A 364 14.33 -8.69 8.22
CA TRP A 364 14.22 -9.89 9.05
C TRP A 364 14.09 -11.14 8.16
N LEU A 365 14.68 -12.26 8.57
CA LEU A 365 14.62 -13.52 7.80
C LEU A 365 13.67 -14.54 8.46
N PRO A 366 12.47 -14.81 7.89
CA PRO A 366 11.63 -15.89 8.35
C PRO A 366 12.35 -17.23 8.23
N MET A 367 12.16 -18.13 9.19
CA MET A 367 12.75 -19.48 9.17
C MET A 367 14.25 -19.48 8.85
N ARG A 368 15.00 -18.53 9.43
CA ARG A 368 16.42 -18.23 9.14
C ARG A 368 17.28 -19.47 8.87
N GLY A 369 17.25 -20.47 9.76
CA GLY A 369 18.05 -21.69 9.60
C GLY A 369 17.78 -22.48 8.32
N LEU A 370 16.53 -22.51 7.84
CA LEU A 370 16.18 -23.16 6.56
C LEU A 370 16.71 -22.36 5.37
N PHE A 371 16.45 -21.05 5.35
CA PHE A 371 16.82 -20.22 4.20
C PHE A 371 18.33 -20.01 4.09
N GLU A 372 19.05 -19.89 5.20
CA GLU A 372 20.52 -19.84 5.19
C GLU A 372 21.14 -21.17 4.72
N ALA A 373 20.49 -22.31 4.99
CA ALA A 373 20.94 -23.62 4.49
C ALA A 373 20.68 -23.80 2.98
N LEU A 374 19.59 -23.23 2.45
CA LEU A 374 19.23 -23.34 1.03
C LEU A 374 19.90 -22.28 0.16
N PHE A 375 20.08 -21.07 0.69
CA PHE A 375 20.53 -19.89 -0.04
C PHE A 375 21.57 -19.14 0.80
N PRO A 376 22.88 -19.25 0.47
CA PRO A 376 23.93 -18.56 1.22
C PRO A 376 23.72 -17.04 1.32
N ILE A 377 23.12 -16.41 0.30
CA ILE A 377 22.78 -14.98 0.29
C ILE A 377 21.82 -14.57 1.42
N ALA A 378 21.04 -15.50 1.97
CA ALA A 378 20.11 -15.23 3.06
C ALA A 378 20.80 -14.77 4.35
N GLN A 379 22.11 -15.06 4.52
CA GLN A 379 22.89 -14.57 5.66
C GLN A 379 23.03 -13.03 5.69
N ALA A 380 22.81 -12.35 4.56
CA ALA A 380 22.82 -10.90 4.48
C ALA A 380 21.54 -10.24 5.02
N ALA A 381 20.47 -11.01 5.27
CA ALA A 381 19.22 -10.47 5.79
C ALA A 381 19.36 -9.97 7.23
N GLY A 382 18.74 -8.82 7.51
CA GLY A 382 18.79 -8.12 8.78
C GLY A 382 18.25 -8.89 9.99
N HIS A 383 18.48 -8.32 11.17
CA HIS A 383 18.05 -8.86 12.46
C HIS A 383 17.09 -7.90 13.17
N PHE A 384 16.28 -7.15 12.42
CA PHE A 384 15.32 -6.26 13.04
C PHE A 384 14.21 -7.04 13.72
N VAL A 385 13.84 -6.55 14.90
CA VAL A 385 12.70 -7.04 15.68
C VAL A 385 11.59 -5.99 15.67
N PRO A 386 10.31 -6.41 15.61
CA PRO A 386 9.19 -5.50 15.58
C PRO A 386 9.03 -4.75 16.91
N GLY A 387 8.66 -3.47 16.85
CA GLY A 387 8.18 -2.70 17.98
C GLY A 387 6.75 -3.07 18.39
N GLU A 388 6.35 -2.64 19.60
CA GLU A 388 5.00 -2.88 20.16
C GLU A 388 4.14 -1.61 20.23
N GLY A 389 4.69 -0.46 19.82
CA GLY A 389 4.02 0.84 19.88
C GLY A 389 2.78 0.95 18.97
N ASP A 390 2.06 2.06 19.15
CA ASP A 390 0.84 2.38 18.39
C ASP A 390 1.06 3.37 17.24
N GLY A 391 2.32 3.76 16.98
CA GLY A 391 2.68 4.65 15.90
C GLY A 391 2.51 6.14 16.21
N LEU A 392 2.00 6.50 17.40
CA LEU A 392 1.79 7.89 17.77
C LEU A 392 3.03 8.43 18.49
N VAL A 393 3.48 9.62 18.11
CA VAL A 393 4.49 10.37 18.85
C VAL A 393 4.09 11.84 18.98
N THR A 394 4.43 12.49 20.09
CA THR A 394 4.19 13.92 20.29
C THR A 394 5.47 14.71 20.07
N ALA A 395 5.45 15.73 19.20
CA ALA A 395 6.57 16.64 18.97
C ALA A 395 6.08 18.10 19.00
N ASN A 396 6.65 18.91 19.89
CA ASN A 396 6.26 20.32 20.07
C ASN A 396 4.73 20.54 20.28
N GLY A 397 4.06 19.58 20.94
CA GLY A 397 2.61 19.59 21.15
C GLY A 397 1.78 19.17 19.92
N VAL A 398 2.42 18.77 18.83
CA VAL A 398 1.77 18.21 17.63
C VAL A 398 1.79 16.69 17.70
N GLU A 399 0.63 16.07 17.50
CA GLU A 399 0.46 14.63 17.48
C GLU A 399 0.78 14.07 16.08
N LEU A 400 1.79 13.22 15.96
CA LEU A 400 2.29 12.68 14.69
C LEU A 400 2.09 11.17 14.65
N GLY A 401 1.53 10.67 13.55
CA GLY A 401 1.60 9.25 13.20
C GLY A 401 2.92 8.96 12.49
N VAL A 402 3.57 7.85 12.80
CA VAL A 402 4.81 7.41 12.13
C VAL A 402 4.56 6.05 11.49
N ALA A 403 4.74 5.98 10.18
CA ALA A 403 4.69 4.74 9.40
C ALA A 403 5.99 4.59 8.61
N ILE A 404 6.97 3.90 9.18
CA ILE A 404 8.33 3.84 8.63
C ILE A 404 8.32 2.99 7.35
N CYS A 405 8.62 3.63 6.22
CA CYS A 405 8.94 2.98 4.95
C CYS A 405 7.89 1.97 4.44
N PHE A 406 8.08 0.68 4.72
CA PHE A 406 7.20 -0.42 4.32
C PHE A 406 5.82 -0.35 5.02
N GLU A 407 5.77 0.27 6.20
CA GLU A 407 4.57 0.32 7.06
C GLU A 407 3.40 1.07 6.41
N ILE A 408 3.65 2.06 5.55
CA ILE A 408 2.59 2.85 4.91
C ILE A 408 1.61 2.00 4.07
N ALA A 409 2.07 0.82 3.61
CA ALA A 409 1.26 -0.14 2.88
C ALA A 409 0.23 -0.86 3.77
N PHE A 410 0.40 -0.85 5.10
CA PHE A 410 -0.44 -1.54 6.07
C PHE A 410 -1.53 -0.62 6.63
N ASP A 411 -2.77 -1.10 6.61
CA ASP A 411 -3.92 -0.30 7.05
C ASP A 411 -3.82 0.10 8.52
N ALA A 412 -3.28 -0.77 9.37
CA ALA A 412 -3.16 -0.51 10.80
C ALA A 412 -2.04 0.48 11.14
N ALA A 413 -0.93 0.52 10.40
CA ALA A 413 0.16 1.47 10.65
C ALA A 413 -0.28 2.93 10.49
N ALA A 414 -1.15 3.22 9.50
CA ALA A 414 -1.75 4.54 9.36
C ALA A 414 -2.90 4.75 10.36
N ARG A 415 -3.81 3.78 10.46
CA ARG A 415 -5.05 3.97 11.23
C ARG A 415 -4.84 4.05 12.74
N GLU A 416 -3.93 3.25 13.32
CA GLU A 416 -3.73 3.21 14.78
C GLU A 416 -3.38 4.58 15.37
N PRO A 417 -2.35 5.31 14.89
CA PRO A 417 -2.05 6.64 15.43
C PRO A 417 -3.14 7.67 15.13
N LEU A 418 -3.72 7.63 13.93
CA LEU A 418 -4.77 8.57 13.51
C LEU A 418 -6.06 8.40 14.32
N SER A 419 -6.40 7.18 14.73
CA SER A 419 -7.53 6.93 15.62
C SER A 419 -7.31 7.43 17.06
N ARG A 420 -6.07 7.79 17.42
CA ARG A 420 -5.67 8.29 18.74
C ARG A 420 -5.43 9.79 18.78
N GLY A 421 -5.54 10.48 17.65
CA GLY A 421 -5.42 11.93 17.58
C GLY A 421 -4.23 12.44 16.78
N ALA A 422 -3.46 11.58 16.11
CA ALA A 422 -2.45 12.06 15.17
C ALA A 422 -3.07 13.01 14.13
N GLN A 423 -2.40 14.14 13.93
CA GLN A 423 -2.83 15.23 13.08
C GLN A 423 -2.11 15.24 11.73
N ILE A 424 -0.91 14.65 11.69
CA ILE A 424 -0.07 14.47 10.50
C ILE A 424 0.39 13.01 10.47
N LEU A 425 0.47 12.41 9.28
CA LEU A 425 1.13 11.12 9.10
C LEU A 425 2.52 11.34 8.49
N THR A 426 3.55 10.82 9.13
CA THR A 426 4.94 10.90 8.69
C THR A 426 5.39 9.55 8.16
N VAL A 427 6.16 9.57 7.07
CA VAL A 427 6.70 8.39 6.39
C VAL A 427 8.21 8.56 6.25
N PRO A 428 8.99 8.31 7.32
CA PRO A 428 10.44 8.20 7.22
C PRO A 428 10.79 7.00 6.34
N THR A 429 11.61 7.17 5.32
CA THR A 429 11.95 6.08 4.40
C THR A 429 13.37 6.16 3.83
N ASN A 430 14.01 5.01 3.65
CA ASN A 430 15.31 4.90 3.01
C ASN A 430 15.20 4.16 1.67
N ASN A 431 15.06 4.92 0.58
CA ASN A 431 14.97 4.34 -0.76
C ASN A 431 16.34 4.01 -1.39
N ALA A 432 17.47 4.26 -0.70
CA ALA A 432 18.81 3.97 -1.23
C ALA A 432 18.98 2.47 -1.53
N THR A 433 18.27 1.63 -0.79
CA THR A 433 18.18 0.17 -0.96
C THR A 433 17.44 -0.24 -2.24
N PHE A 434 16.90 0.68 -3.03
CA PHE A 434 16.08 0.35 -4.20
C PHE A 434 16.45 1.14 -5.46
N GLY A 435 17.48 1.99 -5.40
CA GLY A 435 18.04 2.69 -6.55
C GLY A 435 17.02 3.50 -7.35
N HIS A 436 17.32 3.74 -8.63
CA HIS A 436 16.38 4.35 -9.58
C HIS A 436 15.31 3.33 -9.99
N SER A 437 14.33 3.09 -9.13
CA SER A 437 13.25 2.12 -9.37
C SER A 437 11.86 2.67 -9.08
N ALA A 438 10.84 1.87 -9.46
CA ALA A 438 9.44 2.20 -9.26
C ALA A 438 9.03 2.29 -7.78
N MET A 439 9.83 1.76 -6.84
CA MET A 439 9.44 1.62 -5.44
C MET A 439 9.01 2.96 -4.83
N THR A 440 9.82 4.01 -4.98
CA THR A 440 9.54 5.33 -4.37
C THR A 440 8.23 5.92 -4.89
N TYR A 441 7.95 5.83 -6.19
CA TYR A 441 6.70 6.31 -6.78
C TYR A 441 5.48 5.47 -6.35
N GLN A 442 5.67 4.17 -6.16
CA GLN A 442 4.63 3.28 -5.64
C GLN A 442 4.29 3.61 -4.18
N GLN A 443 5.31 3.89 -3.35
CA GLN A 443 5.13 4.34 -1.96
C GLN A 443 4.49 5.73 -1.88
N LEU A 444 4.85 6.66 -2.77
CA LEU A 444 4.21 7.97 -2.90
C LEU A 444 2.71 7.81 -3.19
N ALA A 445 2.32 6.94 -4.13
CA ALA A 445 0.91 6.68 -4.41
C ALA A 445 0.17 6.04 -3.22
N MET A 446 0.80 5.15 -2.45
CA MET A 446 0.22 4.63 -1.21
C MET A 446 -0.04 5.76 -0.22
N SER A 447 0.94 6.65 -0.03
CA SER A 447 0.86 7.79 0.88
C SER A 447 -0.26 8.76 0.49
N ARG A 448 -0.45 9.02 -0.81
CA ARG A 448 -1.58 9.82 -1.33
C ARG A 448 -2.93 9.20 -1.00
N VAL A 449 -3.05 7.87 -1.11
CA VAL A 449 -4.28 7.17 -0.72
C VAL A 449 -4.51 7.27 0.79
N ARG A 450 -3.47 7.14 1.62
CA ARG A 450 -3.58 7.29 3.08
C ARG A 450 -4.00 8.70 3.49
N ALA A 451 -3.52 9.73 2.79
CA ALA A 451 -3.91 11.12 3.03
C ALA A 451 -5.43 11.29 2.92
N VAL A 452 -6.03 10.81 1.82
CA VAL A 452 -7.48 10.86 1.58
C VAL A 452 -8.25 9.93 2.50
N GLU A 453 -7.71 8.74 2.76
CA GLU A 453 -8.34 7.77 3.64
C GLU A 453 -8.59 8.33 5.03
N HIS A 454 -7.68 9.16 5.54
CA HIS A 454 -7.73 9.67 6.90
C HIS A 454 -7.98 11.17 7.02
N ASN A 455 -7.99 11.91 5.90
CA ASN A 455 -8.11 13.36 5.84
C ASN A 455 -7.07 14.06 6.72
N VAL A 456 -5.80 13.70 6.50
CA VAL A 456 -4.64 14.31 7.16
C VAL A 456 -3.52 14.54 6.14
N PRO A 457 -2.67 15.57 6.32
CA PRO A 457 -1.46 15.69 5.53
C PRO A 457 -0.53 14.49 5.77
N VAL A 458 0.19 14.10 4.72
CA VAL A 458 1.19 13.03 4.77
C VAL A 458 2.54 13.58 4.33
N LEU A 459 3.57 13.39 5.16
CA LEU A 459 4.93 13.91 4.94
C LEU A 459 5.89 12.74 4.74
N ILE A 460 6.50 12.66 3.56
CA ILE A 460 7.49 11.64 3.24
C ILE A 460 8.88 12.26 3.39
N ALA A 461 9.66 11.77 4.36
CA ALA A 461 11.06 12.11 4.51
C ALA A 461 11.89 10.96 3.95
N ALA A 462 12.42 11.13 2.74
CA ALA A 462 13.18 10.11 2.04
C ALA A 462 14.68 10.40 2.12
N THR A 463 15.50 9.37 2.38
CA THR A 463 16.96 9.53 2.37
C THR A 463 17.46 9.89 0.98
N SER A 464 16.94 9.21 -0.05
CA SER A 464 17.38 9.37 -1.44
C SER A 464 16.29 9.07 -2.48
N GLY A 465 15.06 8.82 -2.03
CA GLY A 465 13.87 8.71 -2.87
C GLY A 465 13.18 10.06 -3.02
N VAL A 466 11.90 10.04 -3.38
CA VAL A 466 11.07 11.25 -3.44
C VAL A 466 10.63 11.60 -2.01
N SER A 467 11.16 12.70 -1.47
CA SER A 467 10.55 13.37 -0.32
C SER A 467 9.36 14.19 -0.82
N ALA A 468 8.27 14.24 -0.05
CA ALA A 468 7.05 14.89 -0.48
C ALA A 468 6.19 15.43 0.67
N VAL A 469 5.48 16.51 0.38
CA VAL A 469 4.41 17.06 1.22
C VAL A 469 3.08 16.83 0.51
N ILE A 470 2.22 16.00 1.09
CA ILE A 470 0.94 15.60 0.51
C ILE A 470 -0.20 16.19 1.33
N GLY A 471 -1.13 16.88 0.67
CA GLY A 471 -2.32 17.41 1.32
C GLY A 471 -3.34 16.32 1.70
N PRO A 472 -4.30 16.62 2.59
CA PRO A 472 -5.39 15.72 2.99
C PRO A 472 -6.25 15.21 1.82
N ASP A 473 -6.26 15.93 0.70
CA ASP A 473 -6.94 15.59 -0.55
C ASP A 473 -6.13 14.64 -1.46
N GLY A 474 -4.94 14.22 -1.01
CA GLY A 474 -4.06 13.31 -1.75
C GLY A 474 -3.26 14.00 -2.86
N HIS A 475 -3.33 15.33 -2.99
CA HIS A 475 -2.50 16.09 -3.92
C HIS A 475 -1.09 16.33 -3.35
N VAL A 476 -0.07 16.07 -4.16
CA VAL A 476 1.31 16.42 -3.84
C VAL A 476 1.47 17.93 -3.97
N ARG A 477 1.90 18.59 -2.89
CA ARG A 477 2.09 20.05 -2.81
C ARG A 477 3.53 20.44 -3.12
N GLN A 478 4.47 19.64 -2.63
CA GLN A 478 5.90 19.76 -2.89
C GLN A 478 6.48 18.36 -3.00
N GLU A 479 7.47 18.17 -3.88
CA GLU A 479 8.26 16.95 -3.97
C GLU A 479 9.69 17.28 -4.43
N THR A 480 10.64 16.43 -4.04
CA THR A 480 12.06 16.53 -4.46
C THR A 480 12.33 15.60 -5.63
N ASP A 481 13.43 15.84 -6.36
CA ASP A 481 14.01 14.78 -7.18
C ASP A 481 14.66 13.69 -6.28
N ILE A 482 14.98 12.55 -6.89
CA ILE A 482 15.65 11.42 -6.24
C ILE A 482 17.17 11.58 -6.30
N PHE A 483 17.88 11.04 -5.31
CA PHE A 483 19.35 11.03 -5.24
C PHE A 483 20.02 12.40 -5.25
N GLU A 484 19.39 13.41 -4.66
CA GLU A 484 19.98 14.73 -4.41
C GLU A 484 19.71 15.22 -2.99
N PRO A 485 20.57 16.04 -2.38
CA PRO A 485 20.26 16.70 -1.11
C PRO A 485 19.20 17.80 -1.33
N ALA A 486 18.18 17.85 -0.48
CA ALA A 486 17.09 18.82 -0.59
C ALA A 486 16.40 19.08 0.75
N VAL A 487 15.68 20.20 0.85
CA VAL A 487 14.78 20.53 1.96
C VAL A 487 13.42 20.95 1.41
N LEU A 488 12.34 20.42 1.98
CA LEU A 488 10.99 20.90 1.76
C LEU A 488 10.53 21.65 3.02
N ALA A 489 10.45 22.98 2.94
CA ALA A 489 9.85 23.82 3.96
C ALA A 489 8.37 24.06 3.60
N ALA A 490 7.45 23.63 4.47
CA ALA A 490 6.04 23.70 4.17
C ALA A 490 5.20 24.05 5.40
N ARG A 491 4.20 24.89 5.18
CA ARG A 491 3.08 25.07 6.10
C ARG A 491 2.02 24.03 5.80
N VAL A 492 1.70 23.18 6.77
CA VAL A 492 0.68 22.14 6.60
C VAL A 492 -0.52 22.42 7.48
N GLU A 493 -1.71 22.28 6.90
CA GLU A 493 -2.98 22.44 7.63
C GLU A 493 -3.30 21.14 8.38
N VAL A 494 -3.68 21.25 9.65
CA VAL A 494 -3.91 20.12 10.56
C VAL A 494 -5.26 20.22 11.27
N GLY A 495 -5.71 19.12 11.89
CA GLY A 495 -6.99 19.06 12.63
C GLY A 495 -8.10 18.28 11.93
N GLY A 496 -7.87 17.86 10.68
CA GLY A 496 -8.89 17.20 9.84
C GLY A 496 -9.16 15.72 10.10
N ALA A 497 -8.42 15.06 10.99
CA ALA A 497 -8.49 13.61 11.17
C ALA A 497 -9.91 13.12 11.50
N GLY A 498 -10.25 11.91 11.03
CA GLY A 498 -11.48 11.22 11.46
C GLY A 498 -12.57 11.07 10.40
N THR A 499 -12.18 10.73 9.18
CA THR A 499 -13.06 10.25 8.10
C THR A 499 -13.94 9.06 8.54
N VAL A 500 -14.98 8.76 7.75
CA VAL A 500 -15.81 7.57 7.98
C VAL A 500 -14.97 6.30 7.95
N ALA A 501 -14.00 6.20 7.03
CA ALA A 501 -13.06 5.09 6.95
C ALA A 501 -12.25 4.92 8.25
N THR A 502 -11.71 6.01 8.80
CA THR A 502 -10.96 5.99 10.05
C THR A 502 -11.81 5.44 11.20
N ARG A 503 -13.07 5.87 11.30
CA ARG A 503 -14.02 5.45 12.34
C ARG A 503 -14.47 3.99 12.18
N LEU A 504 -14.72 3.55 10.96
CA LEU A 504 -15.17 2.17 10.67
C LEU A 504 -14.04 1.14 10.79
N GLY A 505 -12.78 1.56 10.62
CA GLY A 505 -11.61 0.70 10.72
C GLY A 505 -11.71 -0.54 9.84
N GLY A 506 -11.61 -1.74 10.43
CA GLY A 506 -11.61 -3.01 9.69
C GLY A 506 -12.97 -3.45 9.12
N VAL A 507 -14.06 -2.75 9.44
CA VAL A 507 -15.43 -3.15 9.03
C VAL A 507 -15.61 -3.23 7.51
N PRO A 508 -15.18 -2.24 6.69
CA PRO A 508 -15.32 -2.31 5.23
C PRO A 508 -14.61 -3.54 4.64
N GLN A 509 -13.43 -3.89 5.15
CA GLN A 509 -12.70 -5.09 4.74
C GLN A 509 -13.49 -6.36 5.08
N ALA A 510 -14.02 -6.46 6.30
CA ALA A 510 -14.81 -7.61 6.74
C ALA A 510 -16.07 -7.80 5.89
N VAL A 511 -16.80 -6.71 5.59
CA VAL A 511 -18.00 -6.74 4.74
C VAL A 511 -17.66 -7.16 3.32
N SER A 512 -16.63 -6.57 2.70
CA SER A 512 -16.20 -6.94 1.34
C SER A 512 -15.79 -8.42 1.26
N CYS A 513 -15.04 -8.92 2.25
CA CYS A 513 -14.69 -10.33 2.34
C CYS A 513 -15.93 -11.23 2.49
N LEU A 514 -16.88 -10.85 3.36
CA LEU A 514 -18.11 -11.60 3.59
C LEU A 514 -18.93 -11.74 2.32
N VAL A 515 -19.05 -10.67 1.51
CA VAL A 515 -19.72 -10.71 0.19
C VAL A 515 -19.09 -11.78 -0.70
N GLY A 516 -17.76 -11.85 -0.76
CA GLY A 516 -17.04 -12.86 -1.54
C GLY A 516 -17.27 -14.29 -1.06
N LEU A 517 -17.17 -14.51 0.26
CA LEU A 517 -17.38 -15.81 0.88
C LEU A 517 -18.80 -16.33 0.70
N VAL A 518 -19.80 -15.47 0.90
CA VAL A 518 -21.22 -15.80 0.71
C VAL A 518 -21.50 -16.13 -0.76
N ALA A 519 -20.95 -15.34 -1.69
CA ALA A 519 -21.12 -15.60 -3.13
C ALA A 519 -20.50 -16.95 -3.54
N LEU A 520 -19.31 -17.27 -3.02
CA LEU A 520 -18.67 -18.57 -3.28
C LEU A 520 -19.47 -19.73 -2.69
N ALA A 521 -19.92 -19.61 -1.43
CA ALA A 521 -20.74 -20.63 -0.77
C ALA A 521 -22.06 -20.88 -1.53
N TRP A 522 -22.74 -19.81 -1.94
CA TRP A 522 -23.94 -19.90 -2.76
C TRP A 522 -23.64 -20.59 -4.11
N ALA A 523 -22.55 -20.24 -4.78
CA ALA A 523 -22.19 -20.81 -6.06
C ALA A 523 -21.85 -22.31 -5.96
N LEU A 524 -21.18 -22.74 -4.89
CA LEU A 524 -20.91 -24.15 -4.59
C LEU A 524 -22.20 -24.94 -4.31
N ALA A 525 -23.13 -24.36 -3.56
CA ALA A 525 -24.44 -24.98 -3.31
C ALA A 525 -25.27 -25.10 -4.59
N HIS A 526 -25.24 -24.06 -5.44
CA HIS A 526 -25.97 -24.04 -6.70
C HIS A 526 -25.44 -25.07 -7.71
N THR A 527 -24.11 -25.22 -7.79
CA THR A 527 -23.47 -26.18 -8.70
C THR A 527 -23.66 -27.64 -8.28
N ARG A 528 -23.79 -27.94 -6.97
CA ARG A 528 -24.10 -29.29 -6.46
C ARG A 528 -25.54 -29.75 -6.71
N ARG A 529 -26.49 -28.82 -6.84
CA ARG A 529 -27.92 -29.12 -7.06
C ARG A 529 -28.26 -29.52 -8.50
N ARG A 530 -27.30 -29.54 -9.42
CA ARG A 530 -27.52 -30.08 -10.77
C ARG A 530 -27.48 -31.60 -10.70
N PRO A 531 -28.59 -32.31 -11.00
CA PRO A 531 -28.52 -33.76 -11.20
C PRO A 531 -27.53 -34.03 -12.32
N VAL A 532 -26.64 -34.99 -12.10
CA VAL A 532 -25.98 -35.66 -13.22
C VAL A 532 -27.10 -36.31 -14.00
N THR A 533 -27.55 -35.68 -15.08
CA THR A 533 -28.31 -36.39 -16.11
C THR A 533 -27.36 -37.46 -16.62
N ARG A 534 -27.44 -38.65 -16.01
CA ARG A 534 -27.05 -39.89 -16.66
C ARG A 534 -27.71 -39.85 -18.03
N HIS A 535 -26.92 -40.07 -19.08
CA HIS A 535 -27.47 -40.49 -20.34
C HIS A 535 -28.44 -41.64 -20.06
N GLU A 536 -29.74 -41.37 -20.26
CA GLU A 536 -30.67 -42.46 -20.56
C GLU A 536 -30.35 -42.90 -21.98
N GLU A 537 -30.02 -44.18 -22.08
CA GLU A 537 -29.83 -44.94 -23.29
C GLU A 537 -31.09 -44.89 -24.16
N THR A 538 -30.93 -44.60 -25.44
CA THR A 538 -31.44 -45.40 -26.57
C THR A 538 -30.65 -45.07 -27.82
#